data_AF-A0A8H8JDF1-F1
#
_entry.id   AF-A0A8H8JDF1-F1
#
_cell.length_a   1.000
_cell.length_b   1.000
_cell.length_c   1.000
_cell.angle_alpha   90.00
_cell.angle_beta   90.00
_cell.angle_gamma   90.00
#
_symmetry.space_group_name_H-M   'P 1'
#
loop_
_entity.id
_entity.type
_entity.pdbx_description
1 polymer ?
#
loop_
_entity_poly.entity_id
_entity_poly.type
_entity_poly.pdbx_seq_one_letter_code
_entity_poly.pdbx_strand_id
1 'polypeptide(L)'
;MFTPLNKYPFPTAPTIINWECFEDLLDASPLSVKNTIQGNPGHLVDHLNRWRESGEEQLVRWWRIDAGVSGIESVVKIHESIRSTCLISPDARFLLRADTIFSEVPSGTPGGQGDPLYYPSFTPDLIDCPCHSAPRVVNAKRMYRHVEAETVVKSLLVNMGIPNIAYLELRVAGSAFMCEQCDDLKIRMWDEMVDHYRHESKSWSGVLIRRPEFEVKHPIKFFNPHNVLRNLRQNLLVRRMEEFPVDLDPRMFCVLCRNYRRSRVFSGEEHVLGHIESMHGVKNGIQGLHYASYSKLVRFDSWGKKWKRRWDKHHNIVGEVP
;
A
#
# COMPACT_ATOMS: atom_id res chain seq x y z
N MET A 1 22.97 -7.39 0.51
CA MET A 1 23.69 -7.42 -0.78
C MET A 1 22.84 -6.65 -1.78
N PHE A 2 23.26 -5.45 -2.17
CA PHE A 2 22.55 -4.68 -3.21
C PHE A 2 22.80 -5.34 -4.56
N THR A 3 21.78 -5.93 -5.16
CA THR A 3 21.81 -6.34 -6.56
C THR A 3 22.09 -5.09 -7.39
N PRO A 4 23.07 -5.08 -8.31
CA PRO A 4 23.37 -3.89 -9.10
C PRO A 4 22.12 -3.46 -9.88
N LEU A 5 21.83 -2.16 -9.84
CA LEU A 5 20.75 -1.43 -10.52
C LEU A 5 20.82 -1.50 -12.07
N ASN A 6 21.45 -2.53 -12.65
CA ASN A 6 21.67 -2.70 -14.09
C ASN A 6 20.47 -3.32 -14.82
N LYS A 7 19.29 -3.35 -14.17
CA LYS A 7 18.05 -3.91 -14.72
C LYS A 7 17.03 -2.78 -14.85
N TYR A 8 17.34 -1.82 -15.72
CA TYR A 8 16.47 -0.70 -16.05
C TYR A 8 15.79 -0.97 -17.40
N PRO A 9 14.64 -0.32 -17.68
CA PRO A 9 13.99 -0.44 -18.97
C PRO A 9 14.96 -0.05 -20.06
N PHE A 10 14.97 -0.86 -21.11
CA PHE A 10 15.65 -0.51 -22.33
C PHE A 10 14.72 0.37 -23.19
N PRO A 11 15.27 1.39 -23.86
CA PRO A 11 14.53 2.13 -24.86
C PRO A 11 14.00 1.18 -25.94
N THR A 12 12.86 1.51 -26.54
CA THR A 12 12.30 0.70 -27.63
C THR A 12 13.26 0.71 -28.82
N ALA A 13 13.25 -0.34 -29.67
CA ALA A 13 14.08 -0.36 -30.88
C ALA A 13 13.88 0.90 -31.76
N PRO A 14 12.64 1.39 -32.01
CA PRO A 14 12.44 2.68 -32.67
C PRO A 14 13.09 3.87 -31.96
N THR A 15 13.13 3.87 -30.62
CA THR A 15 13.83 4.93 -29.87
C THR A 15 15.35 4.86 -30.07
N ILE A 16 15.93 3.66 -30.01
CA ILE A 16 17.38 3.44 -30.14
C ILE A 16 17.87 3.80 -31.55
N ILE A 17 17.11 3.39 -32.58
CA ILE A 17 17.44 3.65 -33.99
C ILE A 17 17.54 5.15 -34.30
N ASN A 18 16.82 5.99 -33.57
CA ASN A 18 16.84 7.44 -33.73
C ASN A 18 17.98 8.12 -32.92
N TRP A 19 18.88 7.38 -32.29
CA TRP A 19 20.04 7.97 -31.63
C TRP A 19 21.15 8.21 -32.64
N GLU A 20 21.82 9.36 -32.51
CA GLU A 20 22.88 9.81 -33.44
C GLU A 20 23.97 8.75 -33.67
N CYS A 21 24.34 7.96 -32.65
CA CYS A 21 25.34 6.87 -32.82
C CYS A 21 24.88 5.65 -33.61
N PHE A 22 23.59 5.57 -33.95
CA PHE A 22 23.01 4.50 -34.76
C PHE A 22 22.61 4.98 -36.17
N GLU A 23 22.71 6.27 -36.48
CA GLU A 23 22.39 6.80 -37.83
C GLU A 23 23.25 6.12 -38.91
N ASP A 24 24.56 6.03 -38.68
CA ASP A 24 25.51 5.35 -39.58
C ASP A 24 25.37 3.82 -39.57
N LEU A 25 24.58 3.26 -38.64
CA LEU A 25 24.44 1.82 -38.45
C LEU A 25 23.20 1.23 -39.11
N LEU A 26 22.27 2.06 -39.61
CA LEU A 26 21.04 1.60 -40.25
C LEU A 26 21.28 0.74 -41.50
N ASP A 27 22.31 1.09 -42.27
CA ASP A 27 22.73 0.37 -43.49
C ASP A 27 24.00 -0.49 -43.27
N ALA A 28 24.50 -0.56 -42.03
CA ALA A 28 25.74 -1.24 -41.72
C ALA A 28 25.57 -2.76 -41.60
N SER A 29 26.62 -3.52 -41.97
CA SER A 29 26.61 -4.97 -41.78
C SER A 29 26.54 -5.34 -40.28
N PRO A 30 25.99 -6.52 -39.92
CA PRO A 30 25.91 -6.95 -38.51
C PRO A 30 27.25 -6.95 -37.77
N LEU A 31 28.35 -7.23 -38.49
CA LEU A 31 29.70 -7.17 -37.93
C LEU A 31 30.14 -5.73 -37.62
N SER A 32 29.80 -4.79 -38.50
CA SER A 32 30.07 -3.37 -38.31
C SER A 32 29.29 -2.82 -37.11
N VAL A 33 28.00 -3.17 -36.99
CA VAL A 33 27.17 -2.82 -35.83
C VAL A 33 27.79 -3.32 -34.53
N LYS A 34 28.21 -4.59 -34.50
CA LYS A 34 28.86 -5.18 -33.33
C LYS A 34 30.16 -4.44 -32.98
N ASN A 35 31.00 -4.16 -33.96
CA ASN A 35 32.27 -3.47 -33.74
C ASN A 35 32.07 -2.04 -33.24
N THR A 36 31.07 -1.31 -33.76
CA THR A 36 30.76 0.06 -33.31
C THR A 36 30.24 0.07 -31.87
N ILE A 37 29.32 -0.85 -31.52
CA ILE A 37 28.81 -0.98 -30.14
C ILE A 37 29.95 -1.33 -29.18
N GLN A 38 30.83 -2.26 -29.56
CA GLN A 38 31.96 -2.68 -28.73
C GLN A 38 33.07 -1.61 -28.65
N GLY A 39 33.24 -0.81 -29.70
CA GLY A 39 34.26 0.22 -29.82
C GLY A 39 33.94 1.51 -29.05
N ASN A 40 32.66 1.76 -28.73
CA ASN A 40 32.25 2.98 -28.01
C ASN A 40 31.17 2.72 -26.94
N PRO A 41 31.48 1.93 -25.89
CA PRO A 41 30.51 1.64 -24.83
C PRO A 41 30.12 2.88 -24.03
N GLY A 42 31.01 3.88 -23.91
CA GLY A 42 30.74 5.12 -23.18
C GLY A 42 29.59 5.92 -23.80
N HIS A 43 29.59 6.10 -25.12
CA HIS A 43 28.56 6.85 -25.81
C HIS A 43 27.17 6.19 -25.69
N LEU A 44 27.11 4.86 -25.74
CA LEU A 44 25.87 4.12 -25.52
C LEU A 44 25.34 4.30 -24.09
N VAL A 45 26.22 4.24 -23.09
CA VAL A 45 25.88 4.51 -21.69
C VAL A 45 25.36 5.93 -21.51
N ASP A 46 25.96 6.92 -22.16
CA ASP A 46 25.51 8.31 -22.10
C ASP A 46 24.12 8.50 -22.72
N HIS A 47 23.83 7.88 -23.87
CA HIS A 47 22.48 7.90 -24.44
C HIS A 47 21.46 7.20 -23.55
N LEU A 48 21.80 6.04 -22.97
CA LEU A 48 20.93 5.32 -22.04
C LEU A 48 20.63 6.16 -20.79
N ASN A 49 21.64 6.82 -20.23
CA ASN A 49 21.48 7.70 -19.08
C ASN A 49 20.59 8.90 -19.42
N ARG A 50 20.83 9.59 -20.54
CA ARG A 50 19.98 10.72 -20.99
C ARG A 50 18.54 10.30 -21.22
N TRP A 51 18.34 9.15 -21.86
CA TRP A 51 17.00 8.60 -22.11
C TRP A 51 16.29 8.27 -20.79
N ARG A 52 17.00 7.63 -19.85
CA ARG A 52 16.47 7.32 -18.51
C ARG A 52 16.08 8.60 -17.77
N GLU A 53 16.99 9.56 -17.69
CA GLU A 53 16.78 10.84 -17.00
C GLU A 53 15.60 11.62 -17.60
N SER A 54 15.45 11.61 -18.92
CA SER A 54 14.28 12.20 -19.58
C SER A 54 12.96 11.50 -19.20
N GLY A 55 12.97 10.18 -19.04
CA GLY A 55 11.81 9.42 -18.56
C GLY A 55 11.48 9.73 -17.10
N GLU A 56 12.50 9.80 -16.24
CA GLU A 56 12.38 10.18 -14.83
C GLU A 56 11.79 11.59 -14.69
N GLU A 57 12.38 12.56 -15.38
CA GLU A 57 11.93 13.96 -15.40
C GLU A 57 10.45 14.06 -15.80
N GLN A 58 10.05 13.32 -16.84
CA GLN A 58 8.65 13.29 -17.29
C GLN A 58 7.72 12.72 -16.22
N LEU A 59 8.07 11.58 -15.58
CA LEU A 59 7.25 10.99 -14.52
C LEU A 59 7.09 11.95 -13.34
N VAL A 60 8.18 12.58 -12.91
CA VAL A 60 8.17 13.57 -11.83
C VAL A 60 7.34 14.80 -12.21
N ARG A 61 7.49 15.30 -13.43
CA ARG A 61 6.70 16.43 -13.94
C ARG A 61 5.21 16.12 -13.93
N TRP A 62 4.80 14.94 -14.41
CA TRP A 62 3.39 14.54 -14.40
C TRP A 62 2.84 14.37 -12.99
N TRP A 63 3.62 13.74 -12.11
CA TRP A 63 3.25 13.62 -10.70
C TRP A 63 3.01 15.01 -10.07
N ARG A 64 3.88 15.99 -10.35
CA ARG A 64 3.75 17.36 -9.81
C ARG A 64 2.51 18.09 -10.36
N ILE A 65 2.24 17.95 -11.66
CA ILE A 65 1.03 18.51 -12.28
C ILE A 65 -0.21 17.96 -11.59
N ASP A 66 -0.27 16.65 -11.37
CA ASP A 66 -1.40 15.99 -10.71
C ASP A 66 -1.51 16.35 -9.22
N ALA A 67 -0.38 16.58 -8.54
CA ALA A 67 -0.34 17.06 -7.16
C ALA A 67 -0.67 18.56 -7.00
N GLY A 68 -0.69 19.33 -8.09
CA GLY A 68 -0.88 20.78 -8.04
C GLY A 68 0.27 21.55 -7.37
N VAL A 69 1.49 20.99 -7.39
CA VAL A 69 2.67 21.57 -6.72
C VAL A 69 3.64 22.12 -7.76
N SER A 70 4.08 23.37 -7.60
CA SER A 70 5.14 23.98 -8.41
C SER A 70 6.49 23.94 -7.67
N GLY A 71 7.56 23.56 -8.39
CA GLY A 71 8.94 23.58 -7.88
C GLY A 71 9.44 22.27 -7.23
N ILE A 72 10.77 22.19 -7.07
CA ILE A 72 11.46 21.14 -6.31
C ILE A 72 11.66 21.66 -4.88
N GLU A 73 10.58 21.92 -4.15
CA GLU A 73 10.75 22.31 -2.76
C GLU A 73 11.16 21.10 -1.91
N SER A 74 12.35 21.22 -1.35
CA SER A 74 13.14 20.25 -0.59
C SER A 74 13.86 19.19 -1.43
N VAL A 75 15.18 19.22 -1.35
CA VAL A 75 16.06 18.08 -1.61
C VAL A 75 15.47 16.89 -0.88
N VAL A 76 14.86 15.97 -1.62
CA VAL A 76 14.35 14.70 -1.10
C VAL A 76 15.54 13.96 -0.50
N LYS A 77 15.64 14.00 0.82
CA LYS A 77 16.57 13.15 1.56
C LYS A 77 15.90 11.78 1.65
N ILE A 78 16.31 10.86 0.79
CA ILE A 78 16.10 9.44 1.10
C ILE A 78 16.82 9.18 2.43
N HIS A 79 16.12 8.51 3.35
CA HIS A 79 16.57 8.25 4.71
C HIS A 79 18.06 7.82 4.77
N GLU A 80 18.83 8.41 5.71
CA GLU A 80 20.21 8.05 6.10
C GLU A 80 21.32 7.93 5.04
N SER A 81 21.05 8.20 3.76
CA SER A 81 21.98 7.83 2.68
C SER A 81 22.36 9.00 1.76
N ILE A 82 22.79 10.13 2.32
CA ILE A 82 23.31 11.24 1.50
C ILE A 82 24.55 10.79 0.70
N ARG A 83 25.37 9.88 1.26
CA ARG A 83 26.60 9.39 0.62
C ARG A 83 26.37 8.26 -0.39
N SER A 84 25.43 7.35 -0.17
CA SER A 84 25.21 6.23 -1.12
C SER A 84 24.18 6.56 -2.19
N THR A 85 23.45 7.68 -2.09
CA THR A 85 22.52 8.15 -3.15
C THR A 85 23.00 9.42 -3.88
N CYS A 86 24.18 9.96 -3.57
CA CYS A 86 24.68 11.17 -4.23
C CYS A 86 24.90 11.02 -5.74
N LEU A 87 25.10 9.79 -6.20
CA LEU A 87 25.25 9.44 -7.62
C LEU A 87 23.89 9.29 -8.35
N ILE A 88 22.78 9.37 -7.62
CA ILE A 88 21.43 9.22 -8.18
C ILE A 88 20.85 10.62 -8.47
N SER A 89 20.27 10.79 -9.65
CA SER A 89 19.61 12.04 -10.05
C SER A 89 18.55 12.46 -9.02
N PRO A 90 18.28 13.77 -8.84
CA PRO A 90 17.21 14.22 -7.95
C PRO A 90 15.85 13.60 -8.28
N ASP A 91 15.54 13.42 -9.57
CA ASP A 91 14.27 12.84 -10.02
C ASP A 91 14.17 11.34 -9.73
N ALA A 92 15.22 10.56 -9.98
CA ALA A 92 15.28 9.17 -9.56
C ALA A 92 15.14 9.04 -8.03
N ARG A 93 15.80 9.90 -7.25
CA ARG A 93 15.64 9.89 -5.78
C ARG A 93 14.21 10.18 -5.35
N PHE A 94 13.53 11.10 -6.03
CA PHE A 94 12.10 11.37 -5.81
C PHE A 94 11.24 10.14 -6.15
N LEU A 95 11.47 9.53 -7.30
CA LEU A 95 10.69 8.37 -7.78
C LEU A 95 10.91 7.12 -6.92
N LEU A 96 12.10 6.95 -6.35
CA LEU A 96 12.44 5.82 -5.48
C LEU A 96 11.77 5.88 -4.11
N ARG A 97 11.20 7.03 -3.70
CA ARG A 97 10.50 7.13 -2.41
C ARG A 97 9.32 6.18 -2.37
N ALA A 98 9.12 5.54 -1.21
CA ALA A 98 7.99 4.65 -1.00
C ALA A 98 6.63 5.35 -1.13
N ASP A 99 6.54 6.65 -0.87
CA ASP A 99 5.31 7.43 -1.01
C ASP A 99 5.13 8.09 -2.39
N THR A 100 6.03 7.86 -3.35
CA THR A 100 5.82 8.26 -4.74
C THR A 100 5.17 7.11 -5.52
N ILE A 101 3.84 7.13 -5.58
CA ILE A 101 3.06 6.00 -6.10
C ILE A 101 2.25 6.43 -7.32
N PHE A 102 2.33 5.61 -8.37
CA PHE A 102 1.60 5.81 -9.61
C PHE A 102 0.45 4.80 -9.72
N SER A 103 -0.43 5.06 -10.67
CA SER A 103 -1.40 4.10 -11.19
C SER A 103 -1.58 4.36 -12.69
N GLU A 104 -1.95 3.33 -13.42
CA GLU A 104 -2.45 3.47 -14.79
C GLU A 104 -3.98 3.48 -14.74
N VAL A 105 -4.62 4.36 -15.50
CA VAL A 105 -6.08 4.32 -15.65
C VAL A 105 -6.44 2.99 -16.33
N PRO A 106 -7.23 2.11 -15.67
CA PRO A 106 -7.69 0.89 -16.31
C PRO A 106 -8.55 1.25 -17.51
N SER A 107 -8.24 0.67 -18.66
CA SER A 107 -9.02 0.80 -19.88
C SER A 107 -10.47 0.34 -19.61
N GLY A 108 -11.39 1.27 -19.33
CA GLY A 108 -12.83 0.98 -19.28
C GLY A 108 -13.55 1.00 -17.92
N THR A 109 -12.91 1.39 -16.81
CA THR A 109 -13.63 1.60 -15.53
C THR A 109 -13.60 3.06 -15.10
N PRO A 110 -14.67 3.83 -15.33
CA PRO A 110 -14.80 5.19 -14.81
C PRO A 110 -14.69 5.19 -13.27
N GLY A 111 -13.71 5.92 -12.73
CA GLY A 111 -13.60 6.20 -11.29
C GLY A 111 -12.79 5.20 -10.45
N GLY A 112 -12.28 4.11 -11.03
CA GLY A 112 -11.36 3.20 -10.33
C GLY A 112 -9.90 3.67 -10.43
N GLN A 113 -9.23 3.94 -9.30
CA GLN A 113 -7.77 3.97 -9.29
C GLN A 113 -7.27 2.54 -9.51
N GLY A 114 -6.39 2.35 -10.49
CA GLY A 114 -5.77 1.05 -10.79
C GLY A 114 -4.86 0.58 -9.65
N ASP A 115 -4.10 -0.48 -9.89
CA ASP A 115 -3.18 -1.00 -8.88
C ASP A 115 -2.03 0.00 -8.61
N PRO A 116 -1.50 0.05 -7.37
CA PRO A 116 -0.35 0.86 -7.02
C PRO A 116 0.89 0.42 -7.81
N LEU A 117 1.56 1.38 -8.45
CA LEU A 117 2.77 1.16 -9.23
C LEU A 117 3.93 1.95 -8.60
N TYR A 118 4.99 1.23 -8.25
CA TYR A 118 6.20 1.81 -7.67
C TYR A 118 7.36 1.78 -8.66
N TYR A 119 8.15 2.84 -8.67
CA TYR A 119 9.36 2.89 -9.45
C TYR A 119 10.51 2.16 -8.72
N PRO A 120 11.35 1.37 -9.41
CA PRO A 120 11.34 1.05 -10.84
C PRO A 120 10.51 -0.20 -11.19
N SER A 121 9.67 -0.73 -10.30
CA SER A 121 9.03 -2.05 -10.49
C SER A 121 8.04 -2.13 -11.66
N PHE A 122 7.45 -1.01 -12.09
CA PHE A 122 6.63 -0.97 -13.31
C PHE A 122 7.43 -0.70 -14.59
N THR A 123 8.73 -0.47 -14.46
CA THR A 123 9.61 -0.34 -15.62
C THR A 123 10.05 -1.72 -16.09
N PRO A 124 10.06 -2.02 -17.39
CA PRO A 124 10.48 -3.32 -17.90
C PRO A 124 11.87 -3.73 -17.42
N ASP A 125 11.99 -4.91 -16.82
CA ASP A 125 13.27 -5.56 -16.57
C ASP A 125 13.56 -6.56 -17.69
N LEU A 126 14.82 -6.65 -18.14
CA LEU A 126 15.27 -7.62 -19.16
C LEU A 126 15.00 -9.09 -18.79
N ILE A 127 14.80 -9.40 -17.50
CA ILE A 127 14.75 -10.77 -16.99
C ILE A 127 13.32 -11.33 -17.02
N ASP A 128 12.30 -10.48 -16.95
CA ASP A 128 10.89 -10.88 -17.00
C ASP A 128 10.27 -10.68 -18.39
N CYS A 129 11.11 -10.52 -19.43
CA CYS A 129 10.69 -10.74 -20.81
C CYS A 129 11.01 -12.19 -21.20
N PRO A 130 10.10 -13.17 -20.96
CA PRO A 130 10.11 -14.35 -21.81
C PRO A 130 10.03 -13.82 -23.25
N CYS A 131 10.84 -14.38 -24.13
CA CYS A 131 11.11 -13.95 -25.52
C CYS A 131 9.87 -13.77 -26.44
N HIS A 132 8.65 -13.80 -25.90
CA HIS A 132 7.37 -13.75 -26.58
C HIS A 132 6.38 -12.69 -26.05
N SER A 133 6.65 -12.01 -24.92
CA SER A 133 5.81 -10.90 -24.47
C SER A 133 6.39 -9.56 -24.90
N ALA A 134 5.58 -8.71 -25.53
CA ALA A 134 5.98 -7.34 -25.85
C ALA A 134 6.38 -6.62 -24.54
N PRO A 135 7.54 -5.95 -24.50
CA PRO A 135 7.95 -5.21 -23.31
C PRO A 135 6.88 -4.18 -22.96
N ARG A 136 6.54 -4.10 -21.67
CA ARG A 136 5.54 -3.14 -21.18
C ARG A 136 6.05 -1.71 -21.41
N VAL A 137 5.56 -1.03 -22.46
CA VAL A 137 5.98 0.34 -22.72
C VAL A 137 5.36 1.25 -21.65
N VAL A 138 6.20 1.76 -20.74
CA VAL A 138 5.79 2.77 -19.77
C VAL A 138 5.48 4.05 -20.53
N ASN A 139 4.20 4.43 -20.56
CA ASN A 139 3.77 5.70 -21.11
C ASN A 139 3.55 6.68 -19.95
N ALA A 140 4.51 7.57 -19.71
CA ALA A 140 4.44 8.55 -18.64
C ALA A 140 3.17 9.43 -18.71
N LYS A 141 2.60 9.66 -19.91
CA LYS A 141 1.35 10.42 -20.10
C LYS A 141 0.10 9.67 -19.59
N ARG A 142 0.20 8.37 -19.38
CA ARG A 142 -0.87 7.50 -18.85
C ARG A 142 -0.67 7.16 -17.38
N MET A 143 0.41 7.66 -16.77
CA MET A 143 0.69 7.49 -15.34
C MET A 143 0.08 8.65 -14.56
N TYR A 144 -0.64 8.31 -13.50
CA TYR A 144 -1.29 9.26 -12.60
C TYR A 144 -0.88 8.98 -11.17
N ARG A 145 -0.97 9.99 -10.31
CA ARG A 145 -0.70 9.82 -8.88
C ARG A 145 -1.76 8.93 -8.26
N HIS A 146 -1.33 7.88 -7.56
CA HIS A 146 -2.26 7.04 -6.82
C HIS A 146 -2.52 7.66 -5.44
N VAL A 147 -3.39 8.67 -5.38
CA VAL A 147 -3.64 9.49 -4.17
C VAL A 147 -4.02 8.65 -2.95
N GLU A 148 -4.88 7.64 -3.10
CA GLU A 148 -5.30 6.79 -1.98
C GLU A 148 -4.13 5.97 -1.41
N ALA A 149 -3.40 5.24 -2.26
CA ALA A 149 -2.25 4.45 -1.84
C ALA A 149 -1.15 5.33 -1.24
N GLU A 150 -0.86 6.48 -1.86
CA GLU A 150 0.13 7.42 -1.34
C GLU A 150 -0.25 7.91 0.06
N THR A 151 -1.53 8.24 0.28
CA THR A 151 -2.01 8.68 1.60
C THR A 151 -1.79 7.59 2.65
N VAL A 152 -2.15 6.34 2.31
CA VAL A 152 -1.91 5.18 3.18
C VAL A 152 -0.42 5.06 3.49
N VAL A 153 0.43 5.02 2.46
CA VAL A 153 1.88 4.85 2.63
C VAL A 153 2.46 5.96 3.48
N LYS A 154 2.17 7.24 3.20
CA LYS A 154 2.68 8.36 4.00
C LYS A 154 2.35 8.19 5.48
N SER A 155 1.11 7.84 5.80
CA SER A 155 0.71 7.62 7.19
C SER A 155 1.43 6.44 7.83
N LEU A 156 1.59 5.32 7.12
CA LEU A 156 2.33 4.16 7.62
C LEU A 156 3.81 4.49 7.87
N LEU A 157 4.47 5.17 6.95
CA LEU A 157 5.87 5.54 7.07
C LEU A 157 6.12 6.54 8.20
N VAL A 158 5.25 7.55 8.36
CA VAL A 158 5.29 8.48 9.49
C VAL A 158 5.15 7.73 10.81
N ASN A 159 4.22 6.76 10.87
CA ASN A 159 4.00 5.95 12.06
C ASN A 159 5.19 5.06 12.42
N MET A 160 5.91 4.54 11.40
CA MET A 160 7.14 3.78 11.58
C MET A 160 8.38 4.66 11.83
N GLY A 161 8.25 5.99 11.79
CA GLY A 161 9.37 6.93 11.96
C GLY A 161 10.33 7.03 10.77
N ILE A 162 9.94 6.54 9.59
CA ILE A 162 10.77 6.47 8.37
C ILE A 162 10.08 7.11 7.15
N PRO A 163 9.63 8.38 7.22
CA PRO A 163 8.79 9.02 6.21
C PRO A 163 9.41 9.15 4.81
N ASN A 164 10.75 9.05 4.69
CA ASN A 164 11.48 9.23 3.43
C ASN A 164 12.26 7.98 3.00
N ILE A 165 11.81 6.79 3.37
CA ILE A 165 12.45 5.54 2.96
C ILE A 165 12.22 5.25 1.47
N ALA A 166 13.17 4.58 0.81
CA ALA A 166 12.97 4.12 -0.55
C ALA A 166 12.06 2.87 -0.59
N TYR A 167 11.22 2.75 -1.62
CA TYR A 167 10.37 1.58 -1.84
C TYR A 167 11.18 0.28 -1.89
N LEU A 168 12.35 0.31 -2.53
CA LEU A 168 13.23 -0.85 -2.66
C LEU A 168 13.72 -1.36 -1.30
N GLU A 169 13.94 -0.48 -0.32
CA GLU A 169 14.36 -0.88 1.03
C GLU A 169 13.23 -1.65 1.74
N LEU A 170 11.98 -1.20 1.58
CA LEU A 170 10.81 -1.90 2.11
C LEU A 170 10.58 -3.23 1.40
N ARG A 171 10.81 -3.30 0.09
CA ARG A 171 10.69 -4.55 -0.67
C ARG A 171 11.76 -5.57 -0.28
N VAL A 172 12.99 -5.12 -0.06
CA VAL A 172 14.10 -5.98 0.42
C VAL A 172 13.84 -6.51 1.83
N ALA A 173 13.08 -5.78 2.65
CA ALA A 173 12.64 -6.28 3.95
C ALA A 173 11.73 -7.53 3.84
N GLY A 174 11.14 -7.80 2.68
CA GLY A 174 10.33 -8.99 2.40
C GLY A 174 9.01 -9.01 3.18
N SER A 175 8.53 -10.22 3.49
CA SER A 175 7.37 -10.42 4.36
C SER A 175 7.77 -10.15 5.82
N ALA A 176 7.81 -8.88 6.20
CA ALA A 176 8.19 -8.45 7.54
C ALA A 176 7.17 -7.51 8.20
N PHE A 177 6.07 -7.18 7.52
CA PHE A 177 5.12 -6.18 8.00
C PHE A 177 3.85 -6.83 8.55
N MET A 178 3.44 -6.45 9.75
CA MET A 178 2.20 -6.89 10.39
C MET A 178 1.32 -5.68 10.71
N CYS A 179 0.01 -5.83 10.52
CA CYS A 179 -0.96 -4.77 10.84
C CYS A 179 -1.36 -4.89 12.31
N GLU A 180 -1.00 -3.90 13.12
CA GLU A 180 -1.32 -3.86 14.56
C GLU A 180 -2.79 -3.47 14.85
N GLN A 181 -3.54 -3.13 13.81
CA GLN A 181 -4.97 -2.78 13.88
C GLN A 181 -5.88 -3.98 13.56
N CYS A 182 -5.27 -5.09 13.15
CA CYS A 182 -5.94 -6.34 12.88
C CYS A 182 -5.42 -7.42 13.83
N ASP A 183 -6.31 -8.30 14.25
CA ASP A 183 -5.95 -9.52 14.98
C ASP A 183 -5.47 -10.64 14.03
N ASP A 184 -5.40 -10.32 12.73
CA ASP A 184 -4.70 -11.11 11.73
C ASP A 184 -3.20 -10.97 12.02
N LEU A 185 -2.58 -12.06 12.47
CA LEU A 185 -1.13 -12.18 12.65
C LEU A 185 -0.42 -12.48 11.32
N LYS A 186 -1.05 -12.15 10.18
CA LYS A 186 -0.47 -12.41 8.86
C LYS A 186 0.64 -11.39 8.63
N ILE A 187 1.84 -11.92 8.48
CA ILE A 187 2.96 -11.14 7.99
C ILE A 187 2.78 -10.94 6.49
N ARG A 188 3.03 -9.72 6.04
CA ARG A 188 2.77 -9.24 4.68
C ARG A 188 4.02 -8.63 4.08
N MET A 189 4.10 -8.71 2.76
CA MET A 189 4.99 -7.83 1.99
C MET A 189 4.49 -6.37 2.07
N TRP A 190 5.34 -5.42 1.69
CA TRP A 190 4.99 -4.01 1.78
C TRP A 190 3.78 -3.62 0.91
N ASP A 191 3.75 -4.08 -0.34
CA ASP A 191 2.64 -3.91 -1.27
C ASP A 191 1.33 -4.52 -0.73
N GLU A 192 1.40 -5.74 -0.20
CA GLU A 192 0.26 -6.39 0.46
C GLU A 192 -0.24 -5.61 1.68
N MET A 193 0.65 -4.93 2.42
CA MET A 193 0.26 -4.09 3.55
C MET A 193 -0.48 -2.83 3.09
N VAL A 194 -0.01 -2.18 2.03
CA VAL A 194 -0.67 -1.01 1.45
C VAL A 194 -2.06 -1.38 0.94
N ASP A 195 -2.16 -2.51 0.23
CA ASP A 195 -3.44 -3.02 -0.24
C ASP A 195 -4.36 -3.42 0.90
N HIS A 196 -3.84 -4.03 1.97
CA HIS A 196 -4.61 -4.34 3.18
C HIS A 196 -5.31 -3.10 3.74
N TYR A 197 -4.58 -2.00 3.94
CA TYR A 197 -5.17 -0.75 4.45
C TYR A 197 -6.17 -0.11 3.49
N ARG A 198 -5.90 -0.13 2.17
CA ARG A 198 -6.85 0.34 1.15
C ARG A 198 -8.16 -0.46 1.16
N HIS A 199 -8.04 -1.79 1.16
CA HIS A 199 -9.19 -2.69 1.17
C HIS A 199 -10.00 -2.56 2.45
N GLU A 200 -9.35 -2.55 3.62
CA GLU A 200 -10.04 -2.36 4.88
C GLU A 200 -10.74 -1.00 4.91
N SER A 201 -10.09 0.08 4.49
CA SER A 201 -10.69 1.42 4.44
C SER A 201 -11.99 1.43 3.61
N LYS A 202 -11.95 0.88 2.39
CA LYS A 202 -13.15 0.74 1.52
C LYS A 202 -14.21 -0.15 2.15
N SER A 203 -13.80 -1.29 2.70
CA SER A 203 -14.75 -2.22 3.29
C SER A 203 -15.44 -1.64 4.51
N TRP A 204 -14.77 -0.78 5.29
CA TRP A 204 -15.36 -0.09 6.45
C TRP A 204 -16.38 0.97 6.03
N SER A 205 -16.14 1.70 4.94
CA SER A 205 -17.16 2.58 4.35
C SER A 205 -18.42 1.79 3.97
N GLY A 206 -18.27 0.56 3.48
CA GLY A 206 -19.38 -0.34 3.21
C GLY A 206 -20.15 -0.80 4.46
N VAL A 207 -19.47 -0.97 5.61
CA VAL A 207 -20.13 -1.37 6.88
C VAL A 207 -21.14 -0.33 7.33
N LEU A 208 -20.80 0.95 7.22
CA LEU A 208 -21.68 2.05 7.62
C LEU A 208 -22.97 2.11 6.78
N ILE A 209 -22.93 1.56 5.56
CA ILE A 209 -24.08 1.51 4.65
C ILE A 209 -24.90 0.21 4.82
N ARG A 210 -24.28 -0.87 5.32
CA ARG A 210 -24.94 -2.15 5.50
C ARG A 210 -25.99 -2.08 6.60
N ARG A 211 -27.15 -2.69 6.32
CA ARG A 211 -28.17 -2.90 7.35
C ARG A 211 -27.64 -3.92 8.38
N PRO A 212 -27.75 -3.62 9.69
CA PRO A 212 -27.47 -4.61 10.70
C PRO A 212 -28.42 -5.80 10.58
N GLU A 213 -27.97 -6.97 10.98
CA GLU A 213 -28.77 -8.19 11.04
C GLU A 213 -29.93 -8.02 12.04
N PHE A 214 -29.66 -7.34 13.16
CA PHE A 214 -30.66 -6.93 14.13
C PHE A 214 -30.59 -5.41 14.32
N GLU A 215 -31.64 -4.72 13.87
CA GLU A 215 -31.83 -3.30 14.13
C GLU A 215 -32.01 -3.07 15.63
N VAL A 216 -31.21 -2.20 16.23
CA VAL A 216 -31.25 -1.85 17.65
C VAL A 216 -31.78 -0.42 17.82
N LYS A 217 -32.37 -0.10 18.97
CA LYS A 217 -32.86 1.26 19.25
C LYS A 217 -31.71 2.24 19.42
N HIS A 218 -30.63 1.78 20.04
CA HIS A 218 -29.42 2.56 20.27
C HIS A 218 -28.37 2.17 19.22
N PRO A 219 -28.04 3.04 18.24
CA PRO A 219 -27.14 2.68 17.17
C PRO A 219 -25.75 2.28 17.66
N ILE A 220 -25.19 1.24 17.07
CA ILE A 220 -23.81 0.83 17.34
C ILE A 220 -22.87 1.81 16.64
N LYS A 221 -21.99 2.45 17.41
CA LYS A 221 -20.93 3.31 16.88
C LYS A 221 -19.81 2.44 16.29
N PHE A 222 -19.29 2.86 15.14
CA PHE A 222 -18.14 2.22 14.50
C PHE A 222 -17.08 3.27 14.17
N PHE A 223 -15.86 2.99 14.58
CA PHE A 223 -14.66 3.69 14.16
C PHE A 223 -13.88 2.78 13.23
N ASN A 224 -13.34 3.34 12.14
CA ASN A 224 -12.49 2.60 11.23
C ASN A 224 -11.02 2.68 11.73
N PRO A 225 -10.42 1.57 12.18
CA PRO A 225 -9.07 1.54 12.75
C PRO A 225 -8.02 1.56 11.63
N HIS A 226 -8.44 1.35 10.38
CA HIS A 226 -7.63 1.51 9.18
C HIS A 226 -7.80 2.90 8.58
N ASN A 227 -8.51 3.82 9.25
CA ASN A 227 -8.52 5.22 8.84
C ASN A 227 -7.20 5.87 9.26
N VAL A 228 -6.22 5.76 8.35
CA VAL A 228 -4.86 6.28 8.52
C VAL A 228 -4.81 7.77 8.86
N LEU A 229 -5.80 8.57 8.43
CA LEU A 229 -5.86 10.01 8.74
C LEU A 229 -6.28 10.31 10.18
N ARG A 230 -7.12 9.44 10.78
CA ARG A 230 -7.55 9.59 12.17
C ARG A 230 -6.53 9.05 13.17
N ASN A 231 -5.75 8.05 12.77
CA ASN A 231 -4.91 7.28 13.68
C ASN A 231 -3.46 7.76 13.79
N LEU A 232 -3.12 8.92 13.23
CA LEU A 232 -1.77 9.48 13.27
C LEU A 232 -1.21 9.76 14.67
N ARG A 233 -2.04 9.73 15.73
CA ARG A 233 -1.65 10.24 17.05
C ARG A 233 -1.47 9.20 18.17
N GLN A 234 -1.89 7.94 18.02
CA GLN A 234 -2.07 7.10 19.22
C GLN A 234 -1.60 5.64 19.15
N ASN A 235 -1.53 4.98 17.98
CA ASN A 235 -1.16 3.56 17.92
C ASN A 235 -0.15 3.28 16.80
N LEU A 236 0.75 2.31 17.02
CA LEU A 236 1.51 1.69 15.93
C LEU A 236 0.52 1.08 14.93
N LEU A 237 0.69 1.39 13.66
CA LEU A 237 -0.10 0.88 12.55
C LEU A 237 0.54 -0.39 12.01
N VAL A 238 1.87 -0.37 11.89
CA VAL A 238 2.65 -1.48 11.36
C VAL A 238 3.79 -1.80 12.29
N ARG A 239 3.95 -3.08 12.60
CA ARG A 239 5.09 -3.61 13.32
C ARG A 239 5.93 -4.49 12.40
N ARG A 240 7.24 -4.39 12.56
CA ARG A 240 8.17 -5.36 11.99
C ARG A 240 8.36 -6.51 12.96
N MET A 241 8.09 -7.73 12.52
CA MET A 241 8.15 -8.92 13.39
C MET A 241 9.40 -9.74 13.11
N GLU A 242 10.03 -10.24 14.18
CA GLU A 242 11.20 -11.13 14.12
C GLU A 242 10.84 -12.58 14.50
N GLU A 243 9.74 -12.80 15.25
CA GLU A 243 9.32 -14.14 15.70
C GLU A 243 7.79 -14.32 15.64
N PHE A 244 7.32 -15.57 15.49
CA PHE A 244 5.91 -15.92 15.32
C PHE A 244 5.21 -16.20 16.66
N PRO A 245 4.00 -15.69 16.90
CA PRO A 245 3.23 -16.05 18.09
C PRO A 245 2.70 -17.49 18.03
N VAL A 246 2.76 -18.18 19.17
CA VAL A 246 2.19 -19.53 19.38
C VAL A 246 0.66 -19.43 19.51
N ASP A 247 -0.06 -20.46 19.03
CA ASP A 247 -1.53 -20.55 19.02
C ASP A 247 -2.09 -20.47 20.47
N LEU A 248 -2.94 -19.47 20.73
CA LEU A 248 -3.57 -19.24 22.03
C LEU A 248 -5.09 -19.43 21.91
N ASP A 249 -5.62 -20.45 22.61
CA ASP A 249 -7.03 -20.60 22.95
C ASP A 249 -7.21 -20.09 24.40
N PRO A 250 -8.22 -19.27 24.76
CA PRO A 250 -9.58 -19.22 24.20
C PRO A 250 -9.83 -18.17 23.11
N ARG A 251 -10.54 -18.57 22.04
CA ARG A 251 -11.03 -17.66 20.98
C ARG A 251 -12.32 -16.92 21.35
N MET A 252 -12.30 -15.59 21.27
CA MET A 252 -13.43 -14.68 21.54
C MET A 252 -13.84 -13.95 20.27
N PHE A 253 -15.05 -13.39 20.17
CA PHE A 253 -15.47 -12.58 19.02
C PHE A 253 -16.29 -11.35 19.44
N CYS A 254 -16.21 -10.30 18.62
CA CYS A 254 -16.99 -9.08 18.81
C CYS A 254 -18.42 -9.25 18.27
N VAL A 255 -19.40 -9.16 19.18
CA VAL A 255 -20.82 -9.32 18.83
C VAL A 255 -21.33 -8.12 18.01
N LEU A 256 -20.79 -6.93 18.27
CA LEU A 256 -21.14 -5.69 17.59
C LEU A 256 -20.77 -5.74 16.11
N CYS A 257 -19.55 -6.17 15.79
CA CYS A 257 -19.13 -6.43 14.41
C CYS A 257 -19.97 -7.54 13.77
N ARG A 258 -20.27 -8.62 14.51
CA ARG A 258 -21.04 -9.76 13.96
C ARG A 258 -22.43 -9.34 13.52
N ASN A 259 -23.06 -8.40 14.22
CA ASN A 259 -24.36 -7.83 13.83
C ASN A 259 -24.31 -7.16 12.45
N TYR A 260 -23.14 -6.73 11.97
CA TYR A 260 -22.95 -6.18 10.62
C TYR A 260 -22.30 -7.19 9.67
N ARG A 261 -22.44 -8.49 9.99
CA ARG A 261 -21.86 -9.62 9.25
C ARG A 261 -20.35 -9.53 9.11
N ARG A 262 -19.69 -8.92 10.09
CA ARG A 262 -18.23 -8.95 10.25
C ARG A 262 -17.87 -9.78 11.46
N SER A 263 -17.25 -10.92 11.24
CA SER A 263 -16.77 -11.76 12.32
C SER A 263 -15.27 -11.53 12.46
N ARG A 264 -14.84 -10.94 13.57
CA ARG A 264 -13.45 -10.96 14.02
C ARG A 264 -13.35 -11.86 15.23
N VAL A 265 -12.29 -12.68 15.24
CA VAL A 265 -12.00 -13.62 16.30
C VAL A 265 -10.67 -13.22 16.92
N PHE A 266 -10.61 -13.22 18.24
CA PHE A 266 -9.52 -12.70 19.05
C PHE A 266 -8.97 -13.82 19.93
N SER A 267 -7.65 -13.82 20.14
CA SER A 267 -6.92 -14.76 21.00
C SER A 267 -6.98 -14.37 22.48
N GLY A 268 -8.20 -14.16 22.99
CA GLY A 268 -8.43 -13.85 24.40
C GLY A 268 -9.38 -12.67 24.64
N GLU A 269 -9.69 -12.47 25.92
CA GLU A 269 -10.60 -11.42 26.37
C GLU A 269 -9.98 -10.02 26.28
N GLU A 270 -8.72 -9.86 26.62
CA GLU A 270 -7.99 -8.58 26.55
C GLU A 270 -8.02 -7.99 25.14
N HIS A 271 -7.70 -8.79 24.12
CA HIS A 271 -7.70 -8.36 22.72
C HIS A 271 -9.10 -7.94 22.24
N VAL A 272 -10.16 -8.69 22.57
CA VAL A 272 -11.51 -8.30 22.17
C VAL A 272 -12.01 -7.06 22.91
N LEU A 273 -11.58 -6.84 24.16
CA LEU A 273 -11.90 -5.63 24.90
C LEU A 273 -11.20 -4.40 24.31
N GLY A 274 -9.91 -4.50 23.99
CA GLY A 274 -9.17 -3.44 23.29
C GLY A 274 -9.77 -3.11 21.92
N HIS A 275 -10.22 -4.12 21.19
CA HIS A 275 -11.00 -3.94 19.97
C HIS A 275 -12.32 -3.21 20.25
N ILE A 276 -13.11 -3.63 21.24
CA ILE A 276 -14.39 -2.99 21.55
C ILE A 276 -14.23 -1.52 21.91
N GLU A 277 -13.21 -1.18 22.70
CA GLU A 277 -12.94 0.20 23.06
C GLU A 277 -12.52 1.04 21.84
N SER A 278 -11.53 0.57 21.07
CA SER A 278 -11.02 1.31 19.90
C SER A 278 -12.03 1.42 18.75
N MET A 279 -12.86 0.39 18.55
CA MET A 279 -13.76 0.28 17.41
C MET A 279 -15.17 0.79 17.68
N HIS A 280 -15.63 0.65 18.92
CA HIS A 280 -17.00 0.98 19.29
C HIS A 280 -17.06 2.09 20.34
N GLY A 281 -15.92 2.51 20.90
CA GLY A 281 -15.87 3.53 21.96
C GLY A 281 -16.46 3.04 23.28
N VAL A 282 -16.64 1.73 23.44
CA VAL A 282 -17.27 1.14 24.63
C VAL A 282 -16.19 0.74 25.63
N LYS A 283 -16.05 1.53 26.68
CA LYS A 283 -15.17 1.20 27.82
C LYS A 283 -15.80 0.08 28.64
N ASN A 284 -14.99 -0.88 29.10
CA ASN A 284 -15.43 -2.02 29.90
C ASN A 284 -16.49 -2.88 29.18
N GLY A 285 -16.09 -3.51 28.07
CA GLY A 285 -16.94 -4.46 27.34
C GLY A 285 -17.59 -5.51 28.26
N ILE A 286 -18.78 -6.00 27.91
CA ILE A 286 -19.56 -6.95 28.73
C ILE A 286 -19.74 -8.25 27.95
N GLN A 287 -19.34 -9.38 28.54
CA GLN A 287 -19.50 -10.69 27.90
C GLN A 287 -20.98 -11.04 27.66
N GLY A 288 -21.27 -11.58 26.48
CA GLY A 288 -22.61 -11.87 25.99
C GLY A 288 -23.41 -10.63 25.56
N LEU A 289 -22.84 -9.43 25.63
CA LEU A 289 -23.42 -8.20 25.10
C LEU A 289 -22.52 -7.56 24.04
N HIS A 290 -21.26 -7.29 24.38
CA HIS A 290 -20.27 -6.67 23.49
C HIS A 290 -19.39 -7.72 22.78
N TYR A 291 -19.02 -8.79 23.48
CA TYR A 291 -18.24 -9.92 22.95
C TYR A 291 -18.76 -11.25 23.48
N ALA A 292 -18.35 -12.36 22.88
CA ALA A 292 -18.69 -13.70 23.36
C ALA A 292 -17.61 -14.73 22.96
N SER A 293 -17.62 -15.90 23.60
CA SER A 293 -16.79 -17.04 23.17
C SER A 293 -17.16 -17.49 21.76
N TYR A 294 -16.15 -17.90 20.98
CA TYR A 294 -16.31 -18.39 19.61
C TYR A 294 -17.36 -19.51 19.48
N SER A 295 -17.52 -20.36 20.49
CA SER A 295 -18.56 -21.39 20.55
C SER A 295 -19.99 -20.84 20.34
N LYS A 296 -20.23 -19.57 20.69
CA LYS A 296 -21.52 -18.88 20.50
C LYS A 296 -21.65 -18.18 19.14
N LEU A 297 -20.58 -18.04 18.37
CA LEU A 297 -20.57 -17.37 17.05
C LEU A 297 -21.45 -18.11 16.05
N VAL A 298 -21.31 -19.44 16.01
CA VAL A 298 -22.05 -20.34 15.11
C VAL A 298 -23.57 -20.24 15.32
N ARG A 299 -24.00 -19.79 16.50
CA ARG A 299 -25.42 -19.74 16.88
C ARG A 299 -25.97 -18.33 16.96
N PHE A 300 -25.27 -17.31 16.47
CA PHE A 300 -25.69 -15.90 16.62
C PHE A 300 -27.14 -15.67 16.20
N ASP A 301 -27.54 -16.21 15.05
CA ASP A 301 -28.90 -16.12 14.51
C ASP A 301 -29.96 -16.63 15.49
N SER A 302 -29.64 -17.66 16.28
CA SER A 302 -30.55 -18.25 17.27
C SER A 302 -30.72 -17.40 18.54
N TRP A 303 -29.72 -16.57 18.90
CA TRP A 303 -29.76 -15.76 20.12
C TRP A 303 -29.75 -14.25 19.88
N GLY A 304 -29.66 -13.80 18.62
CA GLY A 304 -29.58 -12.39 18.24
C GLY A 304 -30.80 -11.56 18.65
N LYS A 305 -32.02 -12.13 18.60
CA LYS A 305 -33.22 -11.47 19.14
C LYS A 305 -33.13 -11.21 20.65
N LYS A 306 -32.56 -12.17 21.40
CA LYS A 306 -32.34 -12.02 22.86
C LYS A 306 -31.23 -11.00 23.13
N TRP A 307 -30.17 -11.00 22.31
CA TRP A 307 -29.11 -10.01 22.37
C TRP A 307 -29.66 -8.58 22.15
N LYS A 308 -30.41 -8.34 21.07
CA LYS A 308 -31.04 -7.04 20.79
C LYS A 308 -31.81 -6.49 21.99
N ARG A 309 -32.66 -7.32 22.62
CA ARG A 309 -33.43 -6.91 23.81
C ARG A 309 -32.51 -6.52 24.98
N ARG A 310 -31.40 -7.23 25.17
CA ARG A 310 -30.42 -6.92 26.21
C ARG A 310 -29.66 -5.64 25.92
N TRP A 311 -29.27 -5.42 24.67
CA TRP A 311 -28.65 -4.18 24.19
C TRP A 311 -29.55 -2.98 24.45
N ASP A 312 -30.80 -3.02 23.96
CA ASP A 312 -31.74 -1.93 24.14
C ASP A 312 -32.02 -1.65 25.63
N LYS A 313 -32.17 -2.71 26.45
CA LYS A 313 -32.37 -2.57 27.89
C LYS A 313 -31.16 -1.93 28.58
N HIS A 314 -29.94 -2.32 28.21
CA HIS A 314 -28.72 -1.79 28.80
C HIS A 314 -28.59 -0.28 28.58
N HIS A 315 -28.68 0.18 27.32
CA HIS A 315 -28.52 1.60 27.01
C HIS A 315 -29.71 2.47 27.43
N ASN A 316 -30.93 1.91 27.55
CA ASN A 316 -32.05 2.63 28.16
C ASN A 316 -31.83 2.97 29.65
N ILE A 317 -31.11 2.11 30.39
CA ILE A 317 -30.84 2.31 31.82
C ILE A 317 -29.66 3.26 32.02
N VAL A 318 -28.64 3.16 31.18
CA VAL A 318 -27.41 3.93 31.28
C VAL A 318 -27.64 5.42 30.97
N GLY A 319 -28.76 5.78 30.33
CA GLY A 319 -29.10 7.18 30.09
C GLY A 319 -28.02 7.86 29.26
N GLU A 320 -27.71 7.30 28.08
CA GLU A 320 -26.85 8.00 27.12
C GLU A 320 -27.57 9.28 26.66
N VAL A 321 -27.23 10.40 27.29
CA VAL A 321 -27.55 11.74 26.81
C VAL A 321 -26.83 11.88 25.45
N PRO A 322 -27.55 12.29 24.38
CA PRO A 322 -27.10 12.21 23.00
C PRO A 322 -25.72 12.80 22.69
#